data_AF-A0A4V6AQE5-F1
#
_entry.id   AF-A0A4V6AQE5-F1
#
_cell.length_a   1.000
_cell.length_b   1.000
_cell.length_c   1.000
_cell.angle_alpha   90.00
_cell.angle_beta   90.00
_cell.angle_gamma   90.00
#
_symmetry.space_group_name_H-M   'P 1'
#
loop_
_entity.id
_entity.type
_entity.pdbx_description
1 polymer ?
#
loop_
_entity_poly.entity_id
_entity_poly.type
_entity_poly.pdbx_seq_one_letter_code
_entity_poly.pdbx_strand_id
1 'polypeptide(L)'
;MWVTLCVTMEPSGSTAISSSNHTLNSTGGGCPWEVSDKTRLCRFLCYGSEGDLYTAREEGHVSMESAGALLSLLQEGRGTEVVEEIKRFTQDGRAVRLGPAFFALAMCSQHSELKTRQAAFKALKEVCRDPAHLFSFIQTKKELKEGMKCGIWGRALRKAVSDWYNEQDAMSLAAAVTKCKQREGWSHQDLLRLSHTKPANEGWKDVQAAYSDKENSEEVVKVLSYLEVVEKVKHSCDETEVINLIEEHKLEREQLLTDHLKSKQAKIHPFSLLLSSENYKRGQGYQGKTKWEPDSSILKAMDSAFYKSFMHLEPMGKRFLVAVDVSTSLSSIVPGTSVSTAVAAAAITMIFARTEADTHVLAYSEGALVPCSVSADMTLAQATVELVKIPGGSTDCTLPITWATENGKAVDVFIILTNNPLWTFTASPVESLKKHRQISGANSKLVMCGLTSIGHAIADTEDRGLLSICGFDLGALSVIRNLAQDLI
;
A
#
# COMPACT_ATOMS: atom_id res chain seq x y z
N MET A 1 8.25 -23.93 61.65
CA MET A 1 9.54 -24.56 61.30
C MET A 1 9.23 -25.78 60.45
N TRP A 2 8.82 -25.62 59.19
CA TRP A 2 9.69 -25.72 58.00
C TRP A 2 10.75 -26.83 58.10
N VAL A 3 10.38 -28.07 57.73
CA VAL A 3 11.22 -28.99 56.94
C VAL A 3 10.32 -29.83 56.03
N THR A 4 10.58 -29.65 54.74
CA THR A 4 10.26 -30.33 53.49
C THR A 4 9.88 -31.82 53.54
N LEU A 5 8.73 -32.18 52.94
CA LEU A 5 8.41 -33.54 52.47
C LEU A 5 8.48 -33.55 50.94
N CYS A 6 9.50 -34.21 50.38
CA CYS A 6 9.55 -34.55 48.96
C CYS A 6 8.69 -35.79 48.71
N VAL A 7 7.61 -35.63 47.94
CA VAL A 7 6.89 -36.74 47.32
C VAL A 7 7.11 -36.66 45.82
N THR A 8 7.83 -37.64 45.29
CA THR A 8 7.99 -37.89 43.85
C THR A 8 6.72 -38.55 43.31
N MET A 9 6.02 -37.86 42.40
CA MET A 9 5.02 -38.45 41.52
C MET A 9 5.32 -38.02 40.08
N GLU A 10 5.55 -39.00 39.23
CA GLU A 10 5.70 -38.86 37.77
C GLU A 10 4.37 -38.39 37.14
N PRO A 11 4.39 -37.42 36.21
CA PRO A 11 3.28 -37.21 35.30
C PRO A 11 3.51 -37.91 33.96
N SER A 12 2.52 -38.69 33.58
CA SER A 12 2.32 -39.40 32.33
C SER A 12 2.15 -38.45 31.13
N GLY A 13 2.88 -38.75 30.06
CA GLY A 13 2.54 -38.56 28.64
C GLY A 13 1.86 -37.26 28.19
N SER A 14 2.67 -36.24 27.86
CA SER A 14 2.30 -35.21 26.88
C SER A 14 3.12 -35.44 25.61
N THR A 15 2.45 -35.81 24.52
CA THR A 15 3.03 -36.01 23.19
C THR A 15 3.55 -34.68 22.64
N ALA A 16 4.85 -34.44 22.82
CA ALA A 16 5.59 -33.45 22.06
C ALA A 16 5.68 -33.91 20.60
N ILE A 17 5.04 -33.18 19.69
CA ILE A 17 5.22 -33.34 18.24
C ILE A 17 6.66 -32.89 17.95
N SER A 18 7.53 -33.85 17.66
CA SER A 18 8.92 -33.58 17.32
C SER A 18 9.00 -32.90 15.96
N SER A 19 9.78 -31.83 15.89
CA SER A 19 10.25 -31.21 14.66
C SER A 19 11.23 -32.18 13.97
N SER A 20 10.73 -32.99 13.04
CA SER A 20 11.57 -33.80 12.17
C SER A 20 11.95 -33.02 10.91
N ASN A 21 13.22 -32.59 10.87
CA ASN A 21 13.91 -32.20 9.65
C ASN A 21 13.91 -33.39 8.68
N HIS A 22 13.05 -33.36 7.66
CA HIS A 22 13.22 -34.18 6.47
C HIS A 22 13.63 -33.31 5.29
N THR A 23 14.94 -33.18 5.11
CA THR A 23 15.56 -32.90 3.82
C THR A 23 15.29 -34.09 2.88
N LEU A 24 14.35 -33.92 1.97
CA LEU A 24 14.17 -34.80 0.82
C LEU A 24 14.29 -33.97 -0.45
N ASN A 25 15.45 -34.10 -1.09
CA ASN A 25 15.64 -33.75 -2.49
C ASN A 25 14.55 -34.44 -3.31
N SER A 26 13.69 -33.67 -3.98
CA SER A 26 12.87 -34.14 -5.09
C SER A 26 12.87 -33.09 -6.18
N THR A 27 13.58 -33.41 -7.25
CA THR A 27 13.48 -32.74 -8.54
C THR A 27 12.08 -32.95 -9.13
N GLY A 28 11.34 -31.87 -9.34
CA GLY A 28 10.21 -31.81 -10.28
C GLY A 28 8.84 -31.52 -9.65
N GLY A 29 8.51 -30.22 -9.53
CA GLY A 29 7.14 -29.73 -9.32
C GLY A 29 6.78 -29.39 -7.88
N GLY A 30 7.28 -28.25 -7.36
CA GLY A 30 6.78 -27.69 -6.10
C GLY A 30 5.28 -27.44 -6.16
N CYS A 31 4.60 -27.48 -5.01
CA CYS A 31 3.16 -27.21 -4.95
C CYS A 31 2.92 -25.78 -5.48
N PRO A 32 2.00 -25.55 -6.45
CA PRO A 32 1.77 -24.21 -7.00
C PRO A 32 1.42 -23.15 -5.95
N TRP A 33 0.98 -23.60 -4.77
CA TRP A 33 0.52 -22.76 -3.68
C TRP A 33 1.58 -22.51 -2.62
N GLU A 34 2.76 -23.13 -2.69
CA GLU A 34 3.87 -22.90 -1.77
C GLU A 34 4.41 -21.46 -1.90
N VAL A 35 4.66 -20.81 -0.77
CA VAL A 35 5.16 -19.43 -0.73
C VAL A 35 6.64 -19.39 -1.13
N SER A 36 6.92 -18.95 -2.35
CA SER A 36 8.30 -18.75 -2.83
C SER A 36 8.93 -17.47 -2.28
N ASP A 37 10.26 -17.40 -2.23
CA ASP A 37 11.01 -16.17 -1.91
C ASP A 37 10.63 -15.00 -2.84
N LYS A 38 10.28 -15.30 -4.10
CA LYS A 38 9.76 -14.30 -5.03
C LYS A 38 8.41 -13.72 -4.57
N THR A 39 7.49 -14.57 -4.12
CA THR A 39 6.19 -14.17 -3.58
C THR A 39 6.36 -13.30 -2.33
N ARG A 40 7.24 -13.71 -1.42
CA ARG A 40 7.59 -12.95 -0.21
C ARG A 40 8.17 -11.58 -0.55
N LEU A 41 9.07 -11.51 -1.53
CA LEU A 41 9.61 -10.25 -2.04
C LEU A 41 8.50 -9.37 -2.63
N CYS A 42 7.58 -9.91 -3.44
CA CYS A 42 6.46 -9.16 -3.99
C CYS A 42 5.55 -8.57 -2.89
N ARG A 43 5.25 -9.35 -1.84
CA ARG A 43 4.49 -8.87 -0.67
C ARG A 43 5.22 -7.74 0.05
N PHE A 44 6.51 -7.91 0.27
CA PHE A 44 7.36 -6.89 0.87
C PHE A 44 7.37 -5.60 0.03
N LEU A 45 7.57 -5.70 -1.28
CA LEU A 45 7.54 -4.55 -2.18
C LEU A 45 6.16 -3.89 -2.26
N CYS A 46 5.09 -4.66 -2.07
CA CYS A 46 3.73 -4.15 -2.06
C CYS A 46 3.45 -3.31 -0.81
N TYR A 47 3.72 -3.83 0.40
CA TYR A 47 3.28 -3.20 1.64
C TYR A 47 4.27 -3.21 2.82
N GLY A 48 5.44 -3.82 2.66
CA GLY A 48 6.54 -3.77 3.65
C GLY A 48 6.63 -4.95 4.61
N SER A 49 5.90 -6.04 4.35
CA SER A 49 6.01 -7.30 5.09
C SER A 49 6.05 -8.48 4.12
N GLU A 50 6.83 -9.50 4.45
CA GLU A 50 6.91 -10.75 3.68
C GLU A 50 5.80 -11.75 4.05
N GLY A 51 5.13 -11.54 5.18
CA GLY A 51 4.04 -12.38 5.66
C GLY A 51 2.76 -12.17 4.87
N ASP A 52 1.69 -12.85 5.27
CA ASP A 52 0.35 -12.71 4.69
C ASP A 52 -0.49 -11.60 5.35
N LEU A 53 0.10 -10.83 6.28
CA LEU A 53 -0.59 -9.78 7.03
C LEU A 53 -0.30 -8.38 6.46
N TYR A 54 -1.36 -7.70 6.03
CA TYR A 54 -1.35 -6.28 5.71
C TYR A 54 -1.98 -5.46 6.84
N THR A 55 -1.26 -4.45 7.36
CA THR A 55 -1.80 -3.50 8.34
C THR A 55 -2.04 -2.14 7.69
N ALA A 56 -3.31 -1.71 7.68
CA ALA A 56 -3.70 -0.40 7.19
C ALA A 56 -3.05 0.72 8.02
N ARG A 57 -2.61 1.79 7.34
CA ARG A 57 -1.97 2.99 7.93
C ARG A 57 -0.68 2.85 8.74
N GLU A 58 -0.34 1.69 9.27
CA GLU A 58 0.93 1.50 9.97
C GLU A 58 2.06 1.47 8.92
N GLU A 59 2.69 2.61 8.66
CA GLU A 59 3.99 2.68 8.00
C GLU A 59 5.03 2.06 8.93
N GLY A 60 5.02 0.73 9.02
CA GLY A 60 6.03 -0.02 9.74
C GLY A 60 7.40 0.40 9.20
N HIS A 61 8.30 0.77 10.12
CA HIS A 61 9.68 1.04 9.75
C HIS A 61 10.25 -0.26 9.16
N VAL A 62 10.52 -0.25 7.86
CA VAL A 62 11.10 -1.40 7.18
C VAL A 62 12.49 -1.65 7.76
N SER A 63 12.75 -2.88 8.20
CA SER A 63 14.00 -3.28 8.82
C SER A 63 14.58 -4.52 8.14
N MET A 64 15.86 -4.80 8.42
CA MET A 64 16.51 -6.01 7.93
C MET A 64 15.81 -7.29 8.42
N GLU A 65 15.21 -7.25 9.61
CA GLU A 65 14.48 -8.37 10.21
C GLU A 65 13.19 -8.68 9.44
N SER A 66 12.54 -7.66 8.87
CA SER A 66 11.33 -7.79 8.06
C SER A 66 11.59 -8.22 6.61
N ALA A 67 12.85 -8.37 6.19
CA ALA A 67 13.28 -8.56 4.81
C ALA A 67 14.06 -9.87 4.57
N GLY A 68 13.62 -10.97 5.19
CA GLY A 68 14.30 -12.27 5.17
C GLY A 68 14.46 -12.88 3.77
N ALA A 69 13.41 -12.92 2.95
CA ALA A 69 13.46 -13.39 1.56
C ALA A 69 14.31 -12.48 0.67
N LEU A 70 14.25 -11.16 0.89
CA LEU A 70 15.15 -10.24 0.19
C LEU A 70 16.62 -10.56 0.51
N LEU A 71 16.94 -10.81 1.78
CA LEU A 71 18.30 -11.20 2.20
C LEU A 71 18.70 -12.56 1.62
N SER A 72 17.80 -13.54 1.62
CA SER A 72 17.99 -14.87 1.03
C SER A 72 18.36 -14.75 -0.46
N LEU A 73 17.56 -14.04 -1.25
CA LEU A 73 17.80 -13.82 -2.68
C LEU A 73 19.14 -13.11 -2.95
N LEU A 74 19.54 -12.18 -2.10
CA LEU A 74 20.83 -11.50 -2.22
C LEU A 74 22.00 -12.44 -1.89
N GLN A 75 21.87 -13.29 -0.86
CA GLN A 75 22.87 -14.29 -0.50
C GLN A 75 23.04 -15.36 -1.59
N GLU A 76 21.96 -15.72 -2.27
CA GLU A 76 21.97 -16.63 -3.43
C GLU A 76 22.56 -16.02 -4.71
N GLY A 77 22.94 -14.73 -4.71
CA GLY A 77 23.48 -14.04 -5.88
C GLY A 77 22.40 -13.66 -6.91
N ARG A 78 21.13 -13.64 -6.52
CA ARG A 78 19.97 -13.32 -7.37
C ARG A 78 19.58 -11.84 -7.28
N GLY A 79 20.49 -10.97 -6.85
CA GLY A 79 20.19 -9.55 -6.63
C GLY A 79 19.80 -8.77 -7.90
N THR A 80 20.18 -9.23 -9.08
CA THR A 80 19.70 -8.64 -10.35
C THR A 80 18.22 -8.91 -10.60
N GLU A 81 17.72 -10.09 -10.24
CA GLU A 81 16.28 -10.43 -10.31
C GLU A 81 15.48 -9.56 -9.34
N VAL A 82 16.01 -9.33 -8.13
CA VAL A 82 15.40 -8.45 -7.14
C VAL A 82 15.24 -7.03 -7.70
N VAL A 83 16.30 -6.47 -8.30
CA VAL A 83 16.24 -5.11 -8.88
C VAL A 83 15.21 -5.01 -10.00
N GLU A 84 15.09 -6.03 -10.84
CA GLU A 84 14.09 -6.03 -11.91
C GLU A 84 12.66 -6.09 -11.36
N GLU A 85 12.41 -6.87 -10.30
CA GLU A 85 11.10 -6.91 -9.66
C GLU A 85 10.77 -5.58 -8.95
N ILE A 86 11.75 -4.91 -8.33
CA ILE A 86 11.59 -3.55 -7.79
C ILE A 86 11.15 -2.57 -8.89
N LYS A 87 11.83 -2.61 -10.04
CA LYS A 87 11.47 -1.75 -11.19
C LYS A 87 10.04 -2.03 -11.63
N ARG A 88 9.68 -3.30 -11.83
CA ARG A 88 8.34 -3.69 -12.27
C ARG A 88 7.26 -3.22 -11.30
N PHE A 89 7.46 -3.42 -9.99
CA PHE A 89 6.49 -3.02 -8.96
C PHE A 89 6.26 -1.51 -8.88
N THR A 90 7.34 -0.74 -9.05
CA THR A 90 7.28 0.73 -9.02
C THR A 90 6.74 1.31 -10.32
N GLN A 91 7.04 0.67 -11.47
CA GLN A 91 6.57 1.11 -12.77
C GLN A 91 5.08 0.86 -12.99
N ASP A 92 4.62 -0.33 -12.61
CA ASP A 92 3.24 -0.78 -12.79
C ASP A 92 2.29 -0.18 -11.72
N GLY A 93 2.80 0.63 -10.79
CA GLY A 93 1.98 1.24 -9.72
C GLY A 93 1.38 0.21 -8.76
N ARG A 94 2.01 -0.96 -8.61
CA ARG A 94 1.51 -2.07 -7.78
C ARG A 94 1.82 -1.91 -6.31
N ALA A 95 2.86 -1.15 -5.98
CA ALA A 95 3.25 -0.87 -4.61
C ALA A 95 2.20 0.01 -3.92
N VAL A 96 1.67 -0.45 -2.79
CA VAL A 96 0.84 0.36 -1.89
C VAL A 96 1.70 1.40 -1.18
N ARG A 97 2.93 1.01 -0.84
CA ARG A 97 3.94 1.87 -0.21
C ARG A 97 5.23 1.79 -1.01
N LEU A 98 5.81 2.95 -1.34
CA LEU A 98 7.09 2.99 -2.06
C LEU A 98 8.31 2.83 -1.14
N GLY A 99 8.17 3.07 0.16
CA GLY A 99 9.24 2.90 1.16
C GLY A 99 9.96 1.55 1.10
N PRO A 100 9.24 0.40 1.07
CA PRO A 100 9.86 -0.93 0.91
C PRO A 100 10.67 -1.09 -0.38
N ALA A 101 10.23 -0.49 -1.49
CA ALA A 101 10.97 -0.51 -2.75
C ALA A 101 12.28 0.30 -2.65
N PHE A 102 12.25 1.46 -1.99
CA PHE A 102 13.45 2.26 -1.72
C PHE A 102 14.41 1.53 -0.78
N PHE A 103 13.90 0.86 0.24
CA PHE A 103 14.68 0.02 1.14
C PHE A 103 15.36 -1.13 0.41
N ALA A 104 14.62 -1.88 -0.40
CA ALA A 104 15.18 -2.98 -1.17
C ALA A 104 16.25 -2.49 -2.17
N LEU A 105 15.98 -1.39 -2.87
CA LEU A 105 16.96 -0.79 -3.78
C LEU A 105 18.21 -0.28 -3.03
N ALA A 106 18.03 0.30 -1.84
CA ALA A 106 19.11 0.77 -0.99
C ALA A 106 20.00 -0.40 -0.53
N MET A 107 19.42 -1.56 -0.19
CA MET A 107 20.17 -2.78 0.10
C MET A 107 20.93 -3.29 -1.13
N CYS A 108 20.27 -3.42 -2.29
CA CYS A 108 20.92 -3.87 -3.53
C CYS A 108 22.10 -2.96 -3.93
N SER A 109 21.95 -1.63 -3.77
CA SER A 109 22.99 -0.64 -4.09
C SER A 109 24.20 -0.66 -3.14
N GLN A 110 24.07 -1.31 -1.98
CA GLN A 110 25.13 -1.47 -0.97
C GLN A 110 25.64 -2.91 -0.87
N HIS A 111 25.11 -3.83 -1.69
CA HIS A 111 25.46 -5.24 -1.66
C HIS A 111 26.95 -5.48 -2.02
N SER A 112 27.53 -6.57 -1.54
CA SER A 112 28.94 -6.91 -1.82
C SER A 112 29.16 -7.20 -3.31
N GLU A 113 28.17 -7.81 -3.97
CA GLU A 113 28.23 -8.19 -5.37
C GLU A 113 28.19 -6.98 -6.32
N LEU A 114 29.12 -6.92 -7.28
CA LEU A 114 29.23 -5.82 -8.23
C LEU A 114 28.04 -5.73 -9.19
N LYS A 115 27.57 -6.86 -9.73
CA LYS A 115 26.47 -6.90 -10.71
C LYS A 115 25.18 -6.35 -10.11
N THR A 116 24.84 -6.78 -8.91
CA THR A 116 23.68 -6.31 -8.15
C THR A 116 23.74 -4.80 -7.88
N ARG A 117 24.90 -4.28 -7.44
CA ARG A 117 25.07 -2.82 -7.24
C ARG A 117 24.91 -2.03 -8.53
N GLN A 118 25.51 -2.50 -9.62
CA GLN A 118 25.40 -1.84 -10.92
C GLN A 118 23.96 -1.81 -11.44
N ALA A 119 23.24 -2.93 -11.29
CA ALA A 119 21.82 -3.01 -11.63
C ALA A 119 20.99 -2.01 -10.81
N ALA A 120 21.20 -1.96 -9.48
CA ALA A 120 20.48 -1.04 -8.60
C ALA A 120 20.70 0.44 -8.97
N PHE A 121 21.95 0.85 -9.25
CA PHE A 121 22.21 2.22 -9.67
C PHE A 121 21.66 2.56 -11.06
N LYS A 122 21.65 1.59 -11.98
CA LYS A 122 21.01 1.76 -13.30
C LYS A 122 19.50 1.94 -13.18
N ALA A 123 18.87 1.22 -12.26
CA ALA A 123 17.43 1.32 -11.98
C ALA A 123 17.02 2.59 -11.23
N LEU A 124 17.97 3.38 -10.71
CA LEU A 124 17.70 4.47 -9.77
C LEU A 124 16.70 5.49 -10.32
N LYS A 125 16.88 5.96 -11.55
CA LYS A 125 15.99 6.96 -12.18
C LYS A 125 14.60 6.40 -12.47
N GLU A 126 14.53 5.12 -12.83
CA GLU A 126 13.26 4.45 -13.15
C GLU A 126 12.39 4.24 -11.89
N VAL A 127 13.04 3.97 -10.75
CA VAL A 127 12.39 3.78 -9.44
C VAL A 127 12.14 5.11 -8.74
N CYS A 128 13.15 5.97 -8.65
CA CYS A 128 13.09 7.28 -8.00
C CYS A 128 12.70 8.36 -9.01
N ARG A 129 11.40 8.40 -9.36
CA ARG A 129 10.89 9.29 -10.42
C ARG A 129 10.79 10.77 -10.03
N ASP A 130 10.79 11.08 -8.74
CA ASP A 130 10.66 12.44 -8.23
C ASP A 130 11.68 12.71 -7.12
N PRO A 131 11.88 13.98 -6.72
CA PRO A 131 12.84 14.32 -5.66
C PRO A 131 12.55 13.64 -4.34
N ALA A 132 11.28 13.49 -3.96
CA ALA A 132 10.90 12.88 -2.70
C ALA A 132 11.36 11.42 -2.64
N HIS A 133 11.20 10.67 -3.73
CA HIS A 133 11.69 9.30 -3.85
C HIS A 133 13.21 9.23 -3.74
N LEU A 134 13.92 10.14 -4.41
CA LEU A 134 15.38 10.21 -4.34
C LEU A 134 15.85 10.52 -2.91
N PHE A 135 15.21 11.47 -2.22
CA PHE A 135 15.51 11.81 -0.83
C PHE A 135 15.28 10.62 0.09
N SER A 136 14.14 9.93 -0.03
CA SER A 136 13.86 8.73 0.77
C SER A 136 14.87 7.62 0.51
N PHE A 137 15.24 7.36 -0.74
CA PHE A 137 16.29 6.39 -1.06
C PHE A 137 17.64 6.73 -0.40
N ILE A 138 18.06 8.00 -0.43
CA ILE A 138 19.31 8.45 0.18
C ILE A 138 19.24 8.34 1.72
N GLN A 139 18.09 8.69 2.30
CA GLN A 139 17.85 8.54 3.74
C GLN A 139 17.91 7.07 4.17
N THR A 140 17.24 6.17 3.46
CA THR A 140 17.29 4.73 3.76
C THR A 140 18.71 4.17 3.60
N LYS A 141 19.47 4.61 2.60
CA LYS A 141 20.91 4.25 2.49
C LYS A 141 21.72 4.71 3.70
N LYS A 142 21.41 5.91 4.23
CA LYS A 142 22.09 6.45 5.41
C LYS A 142 21.78 5.62 6.66
N GLU A 143 20.54 5.19 6.84
CA GLU A 143 20.11 4.33 7.95
C GLU A 143 20.73 2.94 7.88
N LEU A 144 20.85 2.36 6.69
CA LEU A 144 21.46 1.05 6.47
C LEU A 144 22.99 1.02 6.61
N LYS A 145 23.65 2.19 6.64
CA LYS A 145 25.11 2.32 6.66
C LYS A 145 25.76 1.52 7.80
N GLU A 146 25.20 1.61 9.01
CA GLU A 146 25.76 0.98 10.21
C GLU A 146 25.61 -0.55 10.15
N GLY A 147 24.43 -1.03 9.80
CA GLY A 147 24.14 -2.47 9.65
C GLY A 147 24.95 -3.13 8.54
N MET A 148 25.15 -2.44 7.41
CA MET A 148 25.90 -2.96 6.26
C MET A 148 27.41 -2.68 6.32
N LYS A 149 27.89 -1.96 7.35
CA LYS A 149 29.30 -1.59 7.57
C LYS A 149 29.98 -1.02 6.32
N CYS A 150 29.27 -0.17 5.57
CA CYS A 150 29.76 0.40 4.32
C CYS A 150 29.63 1.94 4.30
N GLY A 151 30.36 2.61 3.40
CA GLY A 151 30.25 4.05 3.20
C GLY A 151 29.11 4.39 2.24
N ILE A 152 28.48 5.55 2.43
CA ILE A 152 27.35 5.99 1.59
C ILE A 152 27.86 6.57 0.25
N TRP A 153 28.75 7.57 0.32
CA TRP A 153 29.16 8.38 -0.82
C TRP A 153 30.36 7.80 -1.58
N GLY A 154 30.15 6.65 -2.22
CA GLY A 154 31.10 6.07 -3.18
C GLY A 154 31.00 6.71 -4.57
N ARG A 155 31.97 6.41 -5.46
CA ARG A 155 31.98 6.90 -6.86
C ARG A 155 30.68 6.56 -7.60
N ALA A 156 30.15 5.36 -7.38
CA ALA A 156 28.92 4.88 -8.01
C ALA A 156 27.70 5.71 -7.61
N LEU A 157 27.50 5.99 -6.32
CA LEU A 157 26.38 6.82 -5.85
C LEU A 157 26.50 8.26 -6.37
N ARG A 158 27.70 8.86 -6.31
CA ARG A 158 27.94 10.20 -6.84
C ARG A 158 27.58 10.31 -8.32
N LYS A 159 27.98 9.31 -9.10
CA LYS A 159 27.61 9.21 -10.51
C LYS A 159 26.11 9.05 -10.70
N ALA A 160 25.48 8.11 -10.01
CA ALA A 160 24.05 7.84 -10.16
C ALA A 160 23.17 9.06 -9.78
N VAL A 161 23.52 9.78 -8.72
CA VAL A 161 22.83 11.03 -8.33
C VAL A 161 23.07 12.12 -9.37
N SER A 162 24.29 12.26 -9.89
CA SER A 162 24.58 13.25 -10.93
C SER A 162 23.84 12.95 -12.24
N ASP A 163 23.81 11.68 -12.65
CA ASP A 163 23.07 11.21 -13.83
C ASP A 163 21.56 11.46 -13.64
N TRP A 164 21.03 11.25 -12.43
CA TRP A 164 19.62 11.55 -12.12
C TRP A 164 19.25 13.01 -12.42
N TYR A 165 20.09 13.98 -12.05
CA TYR A 165 19.87 15.40 -12.37
C TYR A 165 20.11 15.72 -13.85
N ASN A 166 21.22 15.22 -14.42
CA ASN A 166 21.67 15.60 -15.76
C ASN A 166 20.86 14.97 -16.89
N GLU A 167 20.21 13.84 -16.65
CA GLU A 167 19.40 13.17 -17.68
C GLU A 167 17.93 13.63 -17.70
N GLN A 168 17.57 14.66 -16.94
CA GLN A 168 16.24 15.28 -16.97
C GLN A 168 16.26 16.52 -17.85
N ASP A 169 15.13 16.83 -18.47
CA ASP A 169 14.98 18.12 -19.14
C ASP A 169 14.92 19.25 -18.11
N ALA A 170 15.46 20.42 -18.48
CA ALA A 170 15.65 21.53 -17.55
C ALA A 170 14.32 22.05 -16.96
N MET A 171 13.23 22.00 -17.74
CA MET A 171 11.91 22.46 -17.30
C MET A 171 11.26 21.48 -16.31
N SER A 172 11.28 20.17 -16.60
CA SER A 172 10.81 19.15 -15.66
C SER A 172 11.62 19.15 -14.38
N LEU A 173 12.94 19.36 -14.46
CA LEU A 173 13.77 19.49 -13.28
C LEU A 173 13.38 20.74 -12.47
N ALA A 174 13.17 21.89 -13.12
CA ALA A 174 12.70 23.11 -12.45
C ALA A 174 11.35 22.91 -11.75
N ALA A 175 10.40 22.24 -12.41
CA ALA A 175 9.11 21.87 -11.80
C ALA A 175 9.29 20.93 -10.60
N ALA A 176 10.15 19.90 -10.72
CA ALA A 176 10.40 18.93 -9.67
C ALA A 176 11.05 19.59 -8.42
N VAL A 177 12.10 20.39 -8.60
CA VAL A 177 12.82 21.02 -7.46
C VAL A 177 12.00 22.08 -6.75
N THR A 178 11.08 22.73 -7.46
CA THR A 178 10.17 23.72 -6.87
C THR A 178 8.99 23.06 -6.16
N LYS A 179 8.52 21.91 -6.67
CA LYS A 179 7.50 21.08 -6.04
C LYS A 179 7.98 20.45 -4.73
N CYS A 180 9.19 19.90 -4.71
CA CYS A 180 9.75 19.25 -3.52
C CYS A 180 11.15 19.79 -3.19
N LYS A 181 11.20 20.87 -2.41
CA LYS A 181 12.48 21.51 -2.02
C LYS A 181 13.35 20.63 -1.13
N GLN A 182 12.71 19.93 -0.19
CA GLN A 182 13.35 19.05 0.78
C GLN A 182 12.37 18.00 1.29
N ARG A 183 12.88 16.83 1.68
CA ARG A 183 12.12 15.78 2.36
C ARG A 183 13.06 14.94 3.23
N GLU A 184 12.58 14.45 4.37
CA GLU A 184 13.34 13.54 5.25
C GLU A 184 14.72 14.09 5.65
N GLY A 185 14.83 15.41 5.80
CA GLY A 185 16.09 16.08 6.17
C GLY A 185 17.11 16.23 5.03
N TRP A 186 16.74 15.91 3.79
CA TRP A 186 17.56 16.10 2.60
C TRP A 186 17.02 17.21 1.71
N SER A 187 17.92 18.02 1.15
CA SER A 187 17.63 19.02 0.14
C SER A 187 18.36 18.72 -1.17
N HIS A 188 17.91 19.36 -2.26
CA HIS A 188 18.65 19.34 -3.53
C HIS A 188 20.09 19.85 -3.37
N GLN A 189 20.28 20.89 -2.55
CA GLN A 189 21.60 21.46 -2.28
C GLN A 189 22.54 20.43 -1.62
N ASP A 190 22.02 19.63 -0.70
CA ASP A 190 22.81 18.56 -0.07
C ASP A 190 23.24 17.51 -1.08
N LEU A 191 22.31 17.04 -1.91
CA LEU A 191 22.61 16.02 -2.91
C LEU A 191 23.61 16.53 -3.95
N LEU A 192 23.45 17.75 -4.48
CA LEU A 192 24.38 18.34 -5.45
C LEU A 192 25.77 18.53 -4.84
N ARG A 193 25.85 18.99 -3.58
CA ARG A 193 27.12 19.14 -2.85
C ARG A 193 27.84 17.81 -2.66
N LEU A 194 27.13 16.77 -2.22
CA LEU A 194 27.72 15.48 -1.85
C LEU A 194 28.01 14.58 -3.07
N SER A 195 27.22 14.72 -4.13
CA SER A 195 27.45 14.05 -5.40
C SER A 195 28.57 14.69 -6.22
N HIS A 196 28.90 15.95 -5.95
CA HIS A 196 29.77 16.78 -6.79
C HIS A 196 29.28 16.83 -8.24
N THR A 197 27.96 16.97 -8.43
CA THR A 197 27.35 17.04 -9.77
C THR A 197 27.93 18.22 -10.54
N LYS A 198 28.39 17.90 -11.75
CA LYS A 198 28.70 18.90 -12.77
C LYS A 198 27.53 18.92 -13.73
N PRO A 199 26.88 20.07 -13.98
CA PRO A 199 25.82 20.14 -14.97
C PRO A 199 26.35 19.69 -16.34
N ALA A 200 25.53 18.94 -17.08
CA ALA A 200 25.91 18.43 -18.40
C ALA A 200 25.96 19.53 -19.47
N ASN A 201 25.07 20.52 -19.35
CA ASN A 201 25.00 21.69 -20.21
C ASN A 201 25.52 22.88 -19.40
N GLU A 202 26.75 23.31 -19.71
CA GLU A 202 27.48 24.43 -19.09
C GLU A 202 27.75 24.31 -17.58
N GLY A 203 29.00 24.52 -17.16
CA GLY A 203 29.39 24.34 -15.76
C GLY A 203 28.66 25.33 -14.83
N TRP A 204 28.57 25.05 -13.53
CA TRP A 204 27.99 25.98 -12.55
C TRP A 204 28.56 27.41 -12.62
N LYS A 205 29.84 27.55 -13.01
CA LYS A 205 30.48 28.85 -13.27
C LYS A 205 30.00 29.53 -14.56
N ASP A 206 29.71 28.74 -15.58
CA ASP A 206 29.18 29.19 -16.87
C ASP A 206 27.70 29.55 -16.72
N VAL A 207 26.92 28.81 -15.92
CA VAL A 207 25.56 29.20 -15.52
C VAL A 207 25.57 30.56 -14.83
N GLN A 208 26.48 30.78 -13.86
CA GLN A 208 26.62 32.06 -13.15
C GLN A 208 27.11 33.21 -14.06
N ALA A 209 27.87 32.90 -15.09
CA ALA A 209 28.28 33.85 -16.14
C ALA A 209 27.15 34.14 -17.15
N ALA A 210 26.37 33.13 -17.55
CA ALA A 210 25.17 33.24 -18.39
C ALA A 210 24.04 34.02 -17.68
N TYR A 211 23.99 33.99 -16.34
CA TYR A 211 23.17 34.93 -15.56
C TYR A 211 23.60 36.40 -15.71
N SER A 212 24.87 36.65 -16.05
CA SER A 212 25.45 37.99 -16.19
C SER A 212 25.46 38.49 -17.64
N ASP A 213 25.51 37.59 -18.63
CA ASP A 213 25.48 37.90 -20.06
C ASP A 213 24.08 37.68 -20.68
N LYS A 214 23.61 38.66 -21.45
CA LYS A 214 22.23 38.77 -21.94
C LYS A 214 21.83 37.84 -23.09
N GLU A 215 22.70 36.94 -23.55
CA GLU A 215 22.38 35.96 -24.62
C GLU A 215 22.10 34.58 -24.02
N ASN A 216 21.01 34.49 -23.25
CA ASN A 216 20.48 33.20 -22.81
C ASN A 216 19.74 32.50 -23.95
N SER A 217 19.95 31.19 -24.11
CA SER A 217 19.19 30.39 -25.06
C SER A 217 17.68 30.44 -24.72
N GLU A 218 16.82 30.27 -25.72
CA GLU A 218 15.36 30.31 -25.53
C GLU A 218 14.88 29.32 -24.46
N GLU A 219 15.57 28.20 -24.29
CA GLU A 219 15.28 27.20 -23.26
C GLU A 219 15.58 27.71 -21.84
N VAL A 220 16.72 28.37 -21.65
CA VAL A 220 17.11 28.96 -20.35
C VAL A 220 16.15 30.08 -19.97
N VAL A 221 15.77 30.94 -20.92
CA VAL A 221 14.81 32.03 -20.69
C VAL A 221 13.45 31.48 -20.22
N LYS A 222 12.97 30.38 -20.82
CA LYS A 222 11.71 29.73 -20.39
C LYS A 222 11.81 29.20 -18.96
N VAL A 223 12.91 28.54 -18.61
CA VAL A 223 13.12 28.01 -17.25
C VAL A 223 13.20 29.14 -16.21
N LEU A 224 13.92 30.22 -16.53
CA LEU A 224 14.00 31.40 -15.66
C LEU A 224 12.63 32.03 -15.43
N SER A 225 11.88 32.26 -16.51
CA SER A 225 10.51 32.79 -16.43
C SER A 225 9.62 31.90 -15.55
N TYR A 226 9.72 30.58 -15.68
CA TYR A 226 8.98 29.65 -14.83
C TYR A 226 9.36 29.78 -13.34
N LEU A 227 10.65 29.88 -13.03
CA LEU A 227 11.12 30.02 -11.64
C LEU A 227 10.70 31.36 -11.03
N GLU A 228 10.73 32.44 -11.81
CA GLU A 228 10.22 33.76 -11.40
C GLU A 228 8.73 33.72 -11.09
N VAL A 229 7.93 33.02 -11.92
CA VAL A 229 6.49 32.82 -11.68
C VAL A 229 6.24 32.07 -10.38
N VAL A 230 6.95 30.96 -10.15
CA VAL A 230 6.82 30.17 -8.91
C VAL A 230 7.15 31.01 -7.67
N GLU A 231 8.10 31.96 -7.78
CA GLU A 231 8.42 32.86 -6.69
C GLU A 231 7.39 33.99 -6.53
N LYS A 232 6.88 34.51 -7.64
CA LYS A 232 5.83 35.54 -7.66
C LYS A 232 4.54 35.04 -6.99
N VAL A 233 4.13 33.81 -7.28
CA VAL A 233 2.91 33.21 -6.71
C VAL A 233 2.98 33.08 -5.18
N LYS A 234 4.17 32.94 -4.60
CA LYS A 234 4.33 32.88 -3.13
C LYS A 234 4.26 34.24 -2.44
N HIS A 235 4.35 35.32 -3.19
CA HIS A 235 4.37 36.68 -2.65
C HIS A 235 3.14 37.49 -3.07
N SER A 236 2.34 36.99 -4.02
CA SER A 236 1.09 37.64 -4.41
C SER A 236 0.00 37.41 -3.36
N CYS A 237 -0.76 38.46 -3.08
CA CYS A 237 -1.97 38.40 -2.26
C CYS A 237 -3.25 38.52 -3.11
N ASP A 238 -3.12 38.58 -4.44
CA ASP A 238 -4.23 38.70 -5.38
C ASP A 238 -4.67 37.31 -5.87
N GLU A 239 -5.87 36.90 -5.48
CA GLU A 239 -6.45 35.61 -5.86
C GLU A 239 -6.58 35.45 -7.39
N THR A 240 -6.88 36.52 -8.12
CA THR A 240 -7.07 36.46 -9.58
C THR A 240 -5.76 36.31 -10.33
N GLU A 241 -4.71 36.98 -9.86
CA GLU A 241 -3.35 36.80 -10.38
C GLU A 241 -2.85 35.38 -10.13
N VAL A 242 -3.04 34.85 -8.92
CA VAL A 242 -2.66 33.48 -8.58
C VAL A 242 -3.40 32.46 -9.45
N ILE A 243 -4.70 32.62 -9.69
CA ILE A 243 -5.47 31.75 -10.58
C ILE A 243 -4.91 31.75 -12.01
N ASN A 244 -4.65 32.94 -12.57
CA ASN A 244 -4.08 33.05 -13.92
C ASN A 244 -2.72 32.36 -14.03
N LEU A 245 -1.85 32.55 -13.04
CA LEU A 245 -0.53 31.92 -13.00
C LEU A 245 -0.61 30.39 -12.83
N ILE A 246 -1.59 29.89 -12.07
CA ILE A 246 -1.88 28.45 -11.95
C ILE A 246 -2.31 27.88 -13.31
N GLU A 247 -3.22 28.55 -14.02
CA GLU A 247 -3.74 28.08 -15.31
C GLU A 247 -2.68 28.12 -16.43
N GLU A 248 -1.90 29.19 -16.50
CA GLU A 248 -0.88 29.40 -17.53
C GLU A 248 0.31 28.45 -17.37
N HIS A 249 0.83 28.33 -16.14
CA HIS A 249 2.06 27.58 -15.87
C HIS A 249 1.80 26.19 -15.25
N LYS A 250 0.53 25.80 -15.11
CA LYS A 250 0.09 24.50 -14.56
C LYS A 250 0.70 24.20 -13.19
N LEU A 251 0.74 25.22 -12.32
CA LEU A 251 1.34 25.10 -11.00
C LEU A 251 0.56 24.13 -10.12
N GLU A 252 1.27 23.35 -9.32
CA GLU A 252 0.69 22.35 -8.43
C GLU A 252 0.57 22.86 -6.99
N ARG A 253 -0.22 22.15 -6.18
CA ARG A 253 -0.55 22.50 -4.79
C ARG A 253 0.68 22.82 -3.94
N GLU A 254 1.75 22.04 -4.09
CA GLU A 254 2.97 22.17 -3.28
C GLU A 254 3.74 23.47 -3.55
N GLN A 255 3.45 24.14 -4.67
CA GLN A 255 4.09 25.38 -5.08
C GLN A 255 3.32 26.62 -4.61
N LEU A 256 2.09 26.44 -4.09
CA LEU A 256 1.20 27.51 -3.65
C LEU A 256 1.29 27.72 -2.13
N LEU A 257 1.00 28.94 -1.66
CA LEU A 257 0.80 29.17 -0.23
C LEU A 257 -0.47 28.45 0.27
N THR A 258 -0.44 28.05 1.54
CA THR A 258 -1.54 27.31 2.17
C THR A 258 -2.88 28.05 2.10
N ASP A 259 -2.85 29.39 2.09
CA ASP A 259 -4.04 30.23 2.01
C ASP A 259 -4.75 30.20 0.63
N HIS A 260 -4.03 29.85 -0.44
CA HIS A 260 -4.56 29.82 -1.81
C HIS A 260 -5.19 28.47 -2.22
N LEU A 261 -5.22 27.48 -1.32
CA LEU A 261 -5.62 26.11 -1.64
C LEU A 261 -7.13 25.89 -1.50
N LYS A 262 -7.92 26.34 -2.49
CA LYS A 262 -9.34 25.98 -2.64
C LYS A 262 -9.64 25.34 -4.01
N SER A 263 -9.46 24.01 -4.05
CA SER A 263 -10.04 23.01 -4.99
C SER A 263 -9.71 23.09 -6.50
N LYS A 264 -9.26 21.95 -7.07
CA LYS A 264 -10.08 21.19 -8.06
C LYS A 264 -9.55 19.78 -8.37
N GLN A 265 -10.53 18.95 -8.74
CA GLN A 265 -10.58 17.74 -9.57
C GLN A 265 -9.38 16.76 -9.58
N ALA A 266 -9.55 15.69 -8.81
CA ALA A 266 -8.74 14.48 -8.87
C ALA A 266 -9.61 13.27 -9.27
N LYS A 267 -8.98 12.19 -9.77
CA LYS A 267 -9.62 10.87 -9.85
C LYS A 267 -9.69 10.31 -8.43
N ILE A 268 -10.82 10.53 -7.76
CA ILE A 268 -10.98 10.17 -6.35
C ILE A 268 -11.66 8.80 -6.26
N HIS A 269 -11.08 7.89 -5.46
CA HIS A 269 -11.65 6.58 -5.17
C HIS A 269 -12.89 6.72 -4.24
N PRO A 270 -13.97 5.91 -4.40
CA PRO A 270 -15.17 6.02 -3.56
C PRO A 270 -14.90 5.99 -2.06
N PHE A 271 -14.04 5.08 -1.61
CA PHE A 271 -13.66 4.99 -0.19
C PHE A 271 -12.97 6.27 0.34
N SER A 272 -12.25 7.01 -0.51
CA SER A 272 -11.64 8.30 -0.13
C SER A 272 -12.70 9.39 0.08
N LEU A 273 -13.73 9.41 -0.77
CA LEU A 273 -14.88 10.31 -0.61
C LEU A 273 -15.68 9.97 0.65
N LEU A 274 -15.87 8.68 0.95
CA LEU A 274 -16.51 8.25 2.18
C LEU A 274 -15.76 8.73 3.42
N LEU A 275 -14.45 8.48 3.50
CA LEU A 275 -13.60 8.96 4.60
C LEU A 275 -13.66 10.48 4.73
N SER A 276 -13.60 11.20 3.61
CA SER A 276 -13.66 12.66 3.59
C SER A 276 -15.02 13.16 4.06
N SER A 277 -16.11 12.51 3.65
CA SER A 277 -17.49 12.86 4.00
C SER A 277 -17.72 12.70 5.51
N GLU A 278 -17.35 11.55 6.09
CA GLU A 278 -17.48 11.31 7.53
C GLU A 278 -16.59 12.25 8.35
N ASN A 279 -15.38 12.56 7.87
CA ASN A 279 -14.51 13.55 8.52
C ASN A 279 -15.10 14.96 8.47
N TYR A 280 -15.67 15.38 7.33
CA TYR A 280 -16.27 16.70 7.18
C TYR A 280 -17.54 16.84 8.03
N LYS A 281 -18.38 15.80 8.04
CA LYS A 281 -19.61 15.70 8.84
C LYS A 281 -19.35 15.83 10.35
N ARG A 282 -18.16 15.47 10.82
CA ARG A 282 -17.78 15.60 12.24
C ARG A 282 -17.69 17.06 12.72
N GLY A 283 -17.51 18.04 11.82
CA GLY A 283 -17.44 19.46 12.18
C GLY A 283 -16.17 19.88 12.94
N GLN A 284 -15.16 18.99 13.04
CA GLN A 284 -13.90 19.29 13.72
C GLN A 284 -12.72 18.45 13.22
N GLY A 285 -11.53 19.06 13.25
CA GLY A 285 -10.26 18.44 12.93
C GLY A 285 -9.88 17.33 13.92
N TYR A 286 -9.00 16.42 13.52
CA TYR A 286 -8.62 15.27 14.37
C TYR A 286 -8.01 15.68 15.70
N GLN A 287 -7.21 16.76 15.71
CA GLN A 287 -6.64 17.35 16.93
C GLN A 287 -7.60 18.29 17.68
N GLY A 288 -8.85 18.45 17.22
CA GLY A 288 -9.88 19.29 17.85
C GLY A 288 -9.66 20.81 17.75
N LYS A 289 -8.53 21.28 17.21
CA LYS A 289 -8.20 22.72 17.11
C LYS A 289 -9.05 23.47 16.10
N THR A 290 -9.28 22.88 14.92
CA THR A 290 -10.09 23.47 13.86
C THR A 290 -11.53 22.97 13.97
N LYS A 291 -12.51 23.88 13.99
CA LYS A 291 -13.93 23.56 14.00
C LYS A 291 -14.64 24.22 12.83
N TRP A 292 -15.69 23.60 12.34
CA TRP A 292 -16.52 24.11 11.25
C TRP A 292 -17.94 23.55 11.37
N GLU A 293 -18.90 24.20 10.75
CA GLU A 293 -20.25 23.67 10.59
C GLU A 293 -20.35 22.95 9.24
N PRO A 294 -20.75 21.67 9.20
CA PRO A 294 -20.87 20.94 7.94
C PRO A 294 -22.00 21.51 7.07
N ASP A 295 -21.65 21.95 5.86
CA ASP A 295 -22.64 22.41 4.89
C ASP A 295 -23.38 21.22 4.25
N SER A 296 -24.71 21.23 4.34
CA SER A 296 -25.58 20.19 3.79
C SER A 296 -25.46 20.05 2.26
N SER A 297 -25.16 21.12 1.53
CA SER A 297 -24.96 21.12 0.09
C SER A 297 -23.67 20.39 -0.30
N ILE A 298 -22.59 20.59 0.46
CA ILE A 298 -21.32 19.90 0.29
C ILE A 298 -21.48 18.41 0.58
N LEU A 299 -22.15 18.05 1.66
CA LEU A 299 -22.42 16.64 1.99
C LEU A 299 -23.23 15.92 0.89
N LYS A 300 -24.25 16.58 0.34
CA LYS A 300 -25.01 16.04 -0.81
C LYS A 300 -24.13 15.90 -2.07
N ALA A 301 -23.25 16.86 -2.33
CA ALA A 301 -22.31 16.80 -3.45
C ALA A 301 -21.31 15.64 -3.28
N MET A 302 -20.80 15.43 -2.06
CA MET A 302 -19.89 14.33 -1.74
C MET A 302 -20.58 12.96 -1.86
N ASP A 303 -21.84 12.84 -1.44
CA ASP A 303 -22.65 11.63 -1.62
C ASP A 303 -22.87 11.32 -3.12
N SER A 304 -23.24 12.32 -3.93
CA SER A 304 -23.33 12.14 -5.39
C SER A 304 -21.97 11.76 -6.02
N ALA A 305 -20.89 12.39 -5.56
CA ALA A 305 -19.54 12.09 -6.03
C ALA A 305 -19.11 10.66 -5.67
N PHE A 306 -19.51 10.15 -4.49
CA PHE A 306 -19.25 8.78 -4.07
C PHE A 306 -19.77 7.78 -5.10
N TYR A 307 -21.04 7.87 -5.49
CA TYR A 307 -21.61 6.96 -6.48
C TYR A 307 -21.06 7.15 -7.89
N LYS A 308 -20.74 8.38 -8.30
CA LYS A 308 -20.09 8.63 -9.60
C LYS A 308 -18.68 8.06 -9.65
N SER A 309 -17.95 8.07 -8.54
CA SER A 309 -16.56 7.63 -8.51
C SER A 309 -16.36 6.14 -8.79
N PHE A 310 -17.41 5.30 -8.69
CA PHE A 310 -17.35 3.89 -9.06
C PHE A 310 -17.03 3.69 -10.55
N MET A 311 -17.37 4.66 -11.42
CA MET A 311 -17.05 4.56 -12.86
C MET A 311 -15.55 4.55 -13.16
N HIS A 312 -14.72 4.98 -12.19
CA HIS A 312 -13.27 4.98 -12.32
C HIS A 312 -12.61 3.69 -11.82
N LEU A 313 -13.40 2.74 -11.31
CA LEU A 313 -12.89 1.45 -10.86
C LEU A 313 -12.77 0.50 -12.04
N GLU A 314 -11.56 0.01 -12.27
CA GLU A 314 -11.31 -1.02 -13.27
C GLU A 314 -11.67 -2.40 -12.72
N PRO A 315 -12.54 -3.16 -13.41
CA PRO A 315 -12.90 -4.51 -13.00
C PRO A 315 -11.75 -5.48 -13.19
N MET A 316 -11.64 -6.45 -12.29
CA MET A 316 -10.67 -7.54 -12.32
C MET A 316 -11.16 -8.72 -13.15
N GLY A 317 -12.47 -8.84 -13.37
CA GLY A 317 -13.05 -9.94 -14.15
C GLY A 317 -12.91 -11.29 -13.44
N LYS A 318 -13.00 -11.28 -12.10
CA LYS A 318 -12.92 -12.47 -11.24
C LYS A 318 -14.26 -12.69 -10.53
N ARG A 319 -14.47 -13.91 -10.05
CA ARG A 319 -15.67 -14.28 -9.32
C ARG A 319 -15.44 -14.11 -7.83
N PHE A 320 -16.19 -13.21 -7.21
CA PHE A 320 -16.03 -12.82 -5.81
C PHE A 320 -17.13 -13.40 -4.94
N LEU A 321 -16.77 -13.77 -3.72
CA LEU A 321 -17.72 -14.00 -2.65
C LEU A 321 -17.34 -13.10 -1.47
N VAL A 322 -18.21 -12.17 -1.11
CA VAL A 322 -18.04 -11.25 0.03
C VAL A 322 -18.94 -11.73 1.16
N ALA A 323 -18.34 -12.25 2.23
CA ALA A 323 -19.03 -12.67 3.45
C ALA A 323 -18.85 -11.62 4.54
N VAL A 324 -19.95 -11.13 5.12
CA VAL A 324 -19.94 -10.01 6.08
C VAL A 324 -20.41 -10.44 7.46
N ASP A 325 -19.56 -10.21 8.46
CA ASP A 325 -19.88 -10.30 9.88
C ASP A 325 -19.59 -8.96 10.56
N VAL A 326 -20.62 -8.12 10.68
CA VAL A 326 -20.51 -6.85 11.43
C VAL A 326 -21.33 -6.87 12.72
N SER A 327 -21.75 -8.05 13.12
CA SER A 327 -22.82 -8.25 14.09
C SER A 327 -22.42 -7.94 15.54
N THR A 328 -21.13 -8.06 15.87
CA THR A 328 -20.64 -7.96 17.26
C THR A 328 -20.38 -6.53 17.73
N SER A 329 -20.31 -5.54 16.82
CA SER A 329 -20.12 -4.13 17.21
C SER A 329 -20.42 -3.17 16.08
N LEU A 330 -21.70 -2.87 15.91
CA LEU A 330 -22.23 -1.86 14.97
C LEU A 330 -21.70 -0.44 15.22
N SER A 331 -21.17 -0.19 16.43
CA SER A 331 -20.60 1.09 16.87
C SER A 331 -19.08 1.15 16.83
N SER A 332 -18.39 0.06 16.47
CA SER A 332 -16.93 0.09 16.33
C SER A 332 -16.52 1.00 15.17
N ILE A 333 -15.42 1.72 15.36
CA ILE A 333 -14.82 2.58 14.33
C ILE A 333 -13.59 1.88 13.76
N VAL A 334 -13.42 1.93 12.43
CA VAL A 334 -12.21 1.43 11.78
C VAL A 334 -11.02 2.28 12.25
N PRO A 335 -9.95 1.68 12.80
CA PRO A 335 -8.83 2.41 13.39
C PRO A 335 -8.26 3.51 12.50
N GLY A 336 -8.05 4.69 13.09
CA GLY A 336 -7.56 5.87 12.40
C GLY A 336 -8.61 6.59 11.53
N THR A 337 -9.80 6.04 11.35
CA THR A 337 -10.87 6.68 10.58
C THR A 337 -11.96 7.24 11.48
N SER A 338 -12.95 7.90 10.88
CA SER A 338 -14.22 8.27 11.51
C SER A 338 -15.38 7.35 11.09
N VAL A 339 -15.10 6.30 10.32
CA VAL A 339 -16.10 5.45 9.67
C VAL A 339 -16.37 4.23 10.56
N SER A 340 -17.65 3.92 10.78
CA SER A 340 -18.03 2.71 11.51
C SER A 340 -17.73 1.45 10.71
N THR A 341 -17.48 0.33 11.38
CA THR A 341 -17.21 -0.96 10.73
C THR A 341 -18.37 -1.42 9.84
N ALA A 342 -19.61 -1.15 10.23
CA ALA A 342 -20.79 -1.47 9.43
C ALA A 342 -20.85 -0.65 8.12
N VAL A 343 -20.56 0.66 8.20
CA VAL A 343 -20.53 1.53 7.01
C VAL A 343 -19.33 1.19 6.12
N ALA A 344 -18.17 0.88 6.71
CA ALA A 344 -17.01 0.41 5.97
C ALA A 344 -17.30 -0.90 5.25
N ALA A 345 -17.87 -1.90 5.93
CA ALA A 345 -18.24 -3.17 5.32
C ALA A 345 -19.23 -2.97 4.17
N ALA A 346 -20.28 -2.17 4.37
CA ALA A 346 -21.24 -1.85 3.31
C ALA A 346 -20.57 -1.19 2.10
N ALA A 347 -19.69 -0.22 2.32
CA ALA A 347 -18.96 0.45 1.24
C ALA A 347 -18.05 -0.52 0.48
N ILE A 348 -17.34 -1.40 1.18
CA ILE A 348 -16.46 -2.43 0.57
C ILE A 348 -17.29 -3.42 -0.23
N THR A 349 -18.37 -3.96 0.34
CA THR A 349 -19.31 -4.85 -0.35
C THR A 349 -19.87 -4.20 -1.60
N MET A 350 -20.28 -2.93 -1.54
CA MET A 350 -20.77 -2.17 -2.70
C MET A 350 -19.70 -1.98 -3.77
N ILE A 351 -18.42 -1.78 -3.39
CA ILE A 351 -17.31 -1.69 -4.34
C ILE A 351 -17.22 -2.97 -5.19
N PHE A 352 -17.21 -4.15 -4.56
CA PHE A 352 -17.16 -5.41 -5.31
C PHE A 352 -18.45 -5.67 -6.08
N ALA A 353 -19.62 -5.50 -5.46
CA ALA A 353 -20.91 -5.75 -6.09
C ALA A 353 -21.21 -4.83 -7.30
N ARG A 354 -20.68 -3.60 -7.32
CA ARG A 354 -20.84 -2.66 -8.44
C ARG A 354 -19.76 -2.82 -9.52
N THR A 355 -18.58 -3.29 -9.16
CA THR A 355 -17.43 -3.35 -10.07
C THR A 355 -17.35 -4.72 -10.76
N GLU A 356 -17.65 -5.81 -10.04
CA GLU A 356 -17.48 -7.18 -10.51
C GLU A 356 -18.83 -7.83 -10.79
N ALA A 357 -19.02 -8.28 -12.03
CA ALA A 357 -20.29 -8.82 -12.50
C ALA A 357 -20.72 -10.11 -11.78
N ASP A 358 -19.77 -10.91 -11.30
CA ASP A 358 -20.00 -12.17 -10.58
C ASP A 358 -19.56 -12.03 -9.12
N THR A 359 -20.39 -11.34 -8.33
CA THR A 359 -20.20 -11.16 -6.88
C THR A 359 -21.36 -11.75 -6.10
N HIS A 360 -21.07 -12.69 -5.21
CA HIS A 360 -22.02 -13.20 -4.22
C HIS A 360 -21.80 -12.51 -2.88
N VAL A 361 -22.85 -11.90 -2.32
CA VAL A 361 -22.81 -11.27 -0.99
C VAL A 361 -23.55 -12.13 0.01
N LEU A 362 -22.86 -12.56 1.07
CA LEU A 362 -23.42 -13.34 2.17
C LEU A 362 -23.21 -12.59 3.49
N ALA A 363 -24.08 -12.84 4.47
CA ALA A 363 -23.86 -12.42 5.85
C ALA A 363 -24.01 -13.58 6.82
N TYR A 364 -23.31 -13.47 7.94
CA TYR A 364 -23.37 -14.44 9.02
C TYR A 364 -24.63 -14.24 9.87
N SER A 365 -25.38 -15.32 10.08
CA SER A 365 -26.58 -15.37 10.91
C SER A 365 -26.58 -16.62 11.76
N GLU A 366 -26.48 -16.50 13.09
CA GLU A 366 -26.71 -17.61 14.05
C GLU A 366 -26.12 -18.99 13.62
N GLY A 367 -24.85 -19.03 13.24
CA GLY A 367 -24.16 -20.27 12.83
C GLY A 367 -24.39 -20.73 11.39
N ALA A 368 -25.05 -19.92 10.56
CA ALA A 368 -25.26 -20.15 9.14
C ALA A 368 -24.89 -18.90 8.31
N LEU A 369 -24.87 -19.08 6.98
CA LEU A 369 -24.73 -17.99 6.01
C LEU A 369 -26.05 -17.75 5.28
N VAL A 370 -26.43 -16.48 5.21
CA VAL A 370 -27.65 -16.03 4.52
C VAL A 370 -27.25 -15.14 3.34
N PRO A 371 -27.78 -15.37 2.13
CA PRO A 371 -27.59 -14.47 1.01
C PRO A 371 -28.15 -13.07 1.30
N CYS A 372 -27.35 -12.04 1.03
CA CYS A 372 -27.75 -10.65 1.18
C CYS A 372 -28.04 -10.03 -0.18
N SER A 373 -29.15 -9.31 -0.28
CA SER A 373 -29.57 -8.68 -1.54
C SER A 373 -28.91 -7.31 -1.74
N VAL A 374 -27.61 -7.16 -1.42
CA VAL A 374 -26.90 -5.89 -1.64
C VAL A 374 -26.70 -5.69 -3.14
N SER A 375 -27.57 -4.89 -3.76
CA SER A 375 -27.53 -4.63 -5.20
C SER A 375 -26.71 -3.38 -5.53
N ALA A 376 -26.27 -3.29 -6.79
CA ALA A 376 -25.57 -2.14 -7.32
C ALA A 376 -26.39 -0.83 -7.23
N ASP A 377 -27.71 -0.89 -7.11
CA ASP A 377 -28.57 0.29 -7.08
C ASP A 377 -28.85 0.82 -5.66
N MET A 378 -28.48 0.06 -4.63
CA MET A 378 -28.67 0.48 -3.24
C MET A 378 -27.82 1.70 -2.89
N THR A 379 -28.36 2.58 -2.05
CA THR A 379 -27.59 3.61 -1.35
C THR A 379 -26.74 2.97 -0.26
N LEU A 380 -25.66 3.66 0.16
CA LEU A 380 -24.79 3.21 1.24
C LEU A 380 -25.58 2.95 2.52
N ALA A 381 -26.52 3.83 2.87
CA ALA A 381 -27.37 3.66 4.05
C ALA A 381 -28.26 2.40 3.95
N GLN A 382 -28.86 2.14 2.79
CA GLN A 382 -29.67 0.94 2.56
C GLN A 382 -28.82 -0.33 2.65
N ALA A 383 -27.64 -0.35 2.03
CA ALA A 383 -26.72 -1.47 2.10
C ALA A 383 -26.25 -1.73 3.54
N THR A 384 -25.93 -0.68 4.31
CA THR A 384 -25.59 -0.81 5.73
C THR A 384 -26.75 -1.41 6.52
N VAL A 385 -27.96 -0.89 6.34
CA VAL A 385 -29.15 -1.42 7.04
C VAL A 385 -29.39 -2.88 6.69
N GLU A 386 -29.25 -3.27 5.42
CA GLU A 386 -29.42 -4.66 4.99
C GLU A 386 -28.42 -5.62 5.65
N LEU A 387 -27.14 -5.22 5.72
CA LEU A 387 -26.08 -6.04 6.35
C LEU A 387 -26.24 -6.15 7.87
N VAL A 388 -26.88 -5.17 8.50
CA VAL A 388 -27.06 -5.09 9.96
C VAL A 388 -28.35 -5.73 10.44
N LYS A 389 -29.34 -5.95 9.56
CA LYS A 389 -30.60 -6.64 9.89
C LYS A 389 -30.40 -8.05 10.41
N ILE A 390 -29.30 -8.70 10.02
CA ILE A 390 -29.08 -10.12 10.26
C ILE A 390 -28.42 -10.28 11.64
N PRO A 391 -29.08 -10.99 12.58
CA PRO A 391 -28.58 -11.14 13.93
C PRO A 391 -27.27 -11.92 13.96
N GLY A 392 -26.34 -11.45 14.80
CA GLY A 392 -25.02 -12.04 14.94
C GLY A 392 -25.02 -13.44 15.53
N GLY A 393 -24.04 -14.23 15.09
CA GLY A 393 -23.72 -15.53 15.68
C GLY A 393 -22.22 -15.74 15.73
N SER A 394 -21.79 -16.97 16.08
CA SER A 394 -20.37 -17.34 16.01
C SER A 394 -19.85 -17.22 14.57
N THR A 395 -18.70 -16.57 14.40
CA THR A 395 -18.09 -16.32 13.09
C THR A 395 -17.14 -17.46 12.72
N ASP A 396 -17.66 -18.47 12.03
CA ASP A 396 -16.82 -19.51 11.44
C ASP A 396 -16.36 -19.09 10.03
N CYS A 397 -15.07 -18.81 9.93
CA CYS A 397 -14.47 -18.29 8.70
C CYS A 397 -14.44 -19.32 7.56
N THR A 398 -14.70 -20.60 7.83
CA THR A 398 -14.76 -21.65 6.81
C THR A 398 -16.11 -21.74 6.12
N LEU A 399 -17.18 -21.24 6.75
CA LEU A 399 -18.55 -21.35 6.21
C LEU A 399 -18.71 -20.81 4.79
N PRO A 400 -18.11 -19.67 4.37
CA PRO A 400 -18.30 -19.16 3.02
C PRO A 400 -17.71 -20.08 1.95
N ILE A 401 -16.60 -20.75 2.30
CA ILE A 401 -15.91 -21.70 1.44
C ILE A 401 -16.73 -22.98 1.32
N THR A 402 -17.23 -23.49 2.46
CA THR A 402 -18.08 -24.68 2.50
C THR A 402 -19.39 -24.44 1.74
N TRP A 403 -20.05 -23.31 1.98
CA TRP A 403 -21.26 -22.91 1.26
C TRP A 403 -21.04 -22.86 -0.25
N ALA A 404 -19.95 -22.24 -0.71
CA ALA A 404 -19.64 -22.18 -2.15
C ALA A 404 -19.38 -23.57 -2.74
N THR A 405 -18.69 -24.43 -1.99
CA THR A 405 -18.43 -25.82 -2.38
C THR A 405 -19.72 -26.63 -2.52
N GLU A 406 -20.59 -26.58 -1.51
CA GLU A 406 -21.86 -27.32 -1.48
C GLU A 406 -22.84 -26.85 -2.55
N ASN A 407 -22.83 -25.55 -2.86
CA ASN A 407 -23.68 -24.96 -3.89
C ASN A 407 -23.06 -25.00 -5.31
N GLY A 408 -21.91 -25.67 -5.49
CA GLY A 408 -21.24 -25.79 -6.78
C GLY A 408 -20.80 -24.45 -7.38
N LYS A 409 -20.58 -23.43 -6.54
CA LYS A 409 -20.15 -22.10 -6.95
C LYS A 409 -18.63 -22.07 -7.06
N ALA A 410 -18.12 -21.91 -8.27
CA ALA A 410 -16.70 -21.74 -8.48
C ALA A 410 -16.33 -20.27 -8.22
N VAL A 411 -15.60 -20.01 -7.13
CA VAL A 411 -15.23 -18.67 -6.67
C VAL A 411 -13.72 -18.50 -6.77
N ASP A 412 -13.27 -17.35 -7.29
CA ASP A 412 -11.84 -17.04 -7.44
C ASP A 412 -11.28 -16.33 -6.19
N VAL A 413 -12.06 -15.47 -5.55
CA VAL A 413 -11.64 -14.73 -4.35
C VAL A 413 -12.76 -14.67 -3.32
N PHE A 414 -12.50 -15.23 -2.14
CA PHE A 414 -13.32 -15.09 -0.94
C PHE A 414 -12.83 -13.90 -0.12
N ILE A 415 -13.73 -12.98 0.23
CA ILE A 415 -13.45 -11.82 1.08
C ILE A 415 -14.33 -11.91 2.31
N ILE A 416 -13.74 -12.11 3.48
CA ILE A 416 -14.44 -12.17 4.76
C ILE A 416 -14.23 -10.83 5.47
N LEU A 417 -15.30 -10.07 5.68
CA LEU A 417 -15.28 -8.82 6.43
C LEU A 417 -15.76 -9.10 7.85
N THR A 418 -14.92 -8.85 8.86
CA THR A 418 -15.31 -9.03 10.26
C THR A 418 -14.84 -7.90 11.16
N ASN A 419 -15.60 -7.60 12.21
CA ASN A 419 -15.18 -6.75 13.33
C ASN A 419 -14.90 -7.53 14.62
N ASN A 420 -15.01 -8.86 14.57
CA ASN A 420 -14.76 -9.75 15.71
C ASN A 420 -13.26 -10.13 15.78
N PRO A 421 -12.56 -9.81 16.87
CA PRO A 421 -11.15 -10.16 17.04
C PRO A 421 -10.93 -11.67 17.31
N LEU A 422 -11.98 -12.40 17.70
CA LEU A 422 -11.89 -13.82 18.04
C LEU A 422 -12.39 -14.67 16.87
N TRP A 423 -11.45 -15.18 16.08
CA TRP A 423 -11.74 -16.08 14.97
C TRP A 423 -12.08 -17.46 15.50
N THR A 424 -13.26 -17.97 15.21
CA THR A 424 -13.61 -19.36 15.50
C THR A 424 -13.37 -20.20 14.26
N PHE A 425 -12.61 -21.29 14.42
CA PHE A 425 -12.32 -22.24 13.36
C PHE A 425 -12.86 -23.60 13.79
N THR A 426 -13.92 -24.08 13.15
CA THR A 426 -14.33 -25.47 13.32
C THR A 426 -13.45 -26.42 12.51
N ALA A 427 -12.86 -25.89 11.42
CA ALA A 427 -11.92 -26.56 10.54
C ALA A 427 -10.82 -25.59 10.09
N SER A 428 -9.72 -26.12 9.53
CA SER A 428 -8.65 -25.29 8.97
C SER A 428 -9.14 -24.54 7.72
N PRO A 429 -9.01 -23.20 7.66
CA PRO A 429 -9.32 -22.41 6.47
C PRO A 429 -8.51 -22.85 5.25
N VAL A 430 -7.24 -23.23 5.47
CA VAL A 430 -6.34 -23.72 4.41
C VAL A 430 -6.86 -25.01 3.81
N GLU A 431 -7.26 -25.97 4.66
CA GLU A 431 -7.78 -27.26 4.19
C GLU A 431 -9.12 -27.10 3.48
N SER A 432 -9.99 -26.24 4.02
CA SER A 432 -11.29 -25.93 3.40
C SER A 432 -11.11 -25.31 2.01
N LEU A 433 -10.17 -24.36 1.88
CA LEU A 433 -9.85 -23.73 0.61
C LEU A 433 -9.21 -24.73 -0.39
N LYS A 434 -8.30 -25.59 0.07
CA LYS A 434 -7.71 -26.67 -0.75
C LYS A 434 -8.78 -27.62 -1.27
N LYS A 435 -9.72 -28.04 -0.41
CA LYS A 435 -10.86 -28.88 -0.80
C LYS A 435 -11.73 -28.20 -1.84
N HIS A 436 -12.03 -26.91 -1.65
CA HIS A 436 -12.80 -26.13 -2.63
C HIS A 436 -12.10 -26.05 -3.99
N ARG A 437 -10.78 -25.80 -4.02
CA ARG A 437 -9.98 -25.77 -5.26
C ARG A 437 -10.03 -27.11 -6.00
N GLN A 438 -9.96 -28.22 -5.27
CA GLN A 438 -10.04 -29.57 -5.84
C GLN A 438 -11.42 -29.87 -6.46
N ILE A 439 -12.50 -29.45 -5.81
CA ILE A 439 -13.87 -29.72 -6.25
C ILE A 439 -14.30 -28.78 -7.38
N SER A 440 -14.00 -27.48 -7.25
CA SER A 440 -14.44 -26.45 -8.19
C SER A 440 -13.51 -26.29 -9.41
N GLY A 441 -12.26 -26.74 -9.30
CA GLY A 441 -11.20 -26.46 -10.28
C GLY A 441 -10.74 -25.00 -10.32
N ALA A 442 -11.24 -24.14 -9.42
CA ALA A 442 -10.88 -22.72 -9.38
C ALA A 442 -9.58 -22.49 -8.57
N ASN A 443 -8.80 -21.48 -8.97
CA ASN A 443 -7.61 -21.03 -8.25
C ASN A 443 -7.98 -20.09 -7.10
N SER A 444 -8.80 -20.58 -6.18
CA SER A 444 -9.46 -19.78 -5.16
C SER A 444 -8.50 -19.21 -4.13
N LYS A 445 -8.71 -17.95 -3.75
CA LYS A 445 -7.92 -17.19 -2.77
C LYS A 445 -8.82 -16.73 -1.63
N LEU A 446 -8.25 -16.56 -0.44
CA LEU A 446 -8.97 -16.15 0.76
C LEU A 446 -8.35 -14.88 1.33
N VAL A 447 -9.18 -13.84 1.44
CA VAL A 447 -8.85 -12.58 2.09
C VAL A 447 -9.68 -12.45 3.37
N MET A 448 -9.02 -12.30 4.50
CA MET A 448 -9.68 -12.05 5.79
C MET A 448 -9.43 -10.62 6.24
N CYS A 449 -10.47 -9.80 6.22
CA CYS A 449 -10.43 -8.39 6.57
C CYS A 449 -10.99 -8.16 7.98
N GLY A 450 -10.10 -8.02 8.96
CA GLY A 450 -10.44 -7.54 10.30
C GLY A 450 -10.53 -6.02 10.31
N LEU A 451 -11.74 -5.45 10.35
CA LEU A 451 -11.98 -4.01 10.24
C LEU A 451 -11.52 -3.20 11.48
N THR A 452 -11.25 -3.84 12.61
CA THR A 452 -10.84 -3.21 13.88
C THR A 452 -9.48 -3.68 14.35
N SER A 453 -9.35 -4.98 14.59
CA SER A 453 -8.12 -5.68 14.89
C SER A 453 -8.25 -7.03 14.20
N ILE A 454 -7.15 -7.53 13.66
CA ILE A 454 -7.02 -8.98 13.53
C ILE A 454 -6.52 -9.45 14.90
N GLY A 455 -7.18 -10.45 15.47
CA GLY A 455 -6.65 -11.19 16.61
C GLY A 455 -5.43 -12.01 16.18
N HIS A 456 -5.38 -13.30 16.52
CA HIS A 456 -4.41 -14.20 15.91
C HIS A 456 -4.69 -14.25 14.40
N ALA A 457 -3.87 -13.57 13.59
CA ALA A 457 -3.80 -13.80 12.15
C ALA A 457 -3.67 -15.30 11.89
N ILE A 458 -4.12 -15.78 10.73
CA ILE A 458 -3.82 -17.15 10.29
C ILE A 458 -2.29 -17.24 10.25
N ALA A 459 -1.68 -17.76 11.33
CA ALA A 459 -0.26 -17.67 11.51
C ALA A 459 0.42 -18.58 10.49
N ASP A 460 1.32 -17.99 9.69
CA ASP A 460 2.37 -18.66 8.95
C ASP A 460 1.89 -19.87 8.13
N THR A 461 1.04 -19.61 7.15
CA THR A 461 0.63 -20.65 6.20
C THR A 461 1.53 -20.64 4.97
N GLU A 462 1.94 -21.83 4.53
CA GLU A 462 2.67 -22.01 3.28
C GLU A 462 1.79 -21.77 2.03
N ASP A 463 0.54 -21.33 2.18
CA ASP A 463 -0.40 -21.14 1.06
C ASP A 463 -0.43 -19.67 0.61
N ARG A 464 0.16 -19.40 -0.56
CA ARG A 464 0.23 -18.07 -1.17
C ARG A 464 -1.14 -17.43 -1.45
N GLY A 465 -2.20 -18.22 -1.47
CA GLY A 465 -3.57 -17.76 -1.75
C GLY A 465 -4.28 -17.16 -0.54
N LEU A 466 -3.63 -17.09 0.63
CA LEU A 466 -4.18 -16.49 1.84
C LEU A 466 -3.58 -15.11 2.10
N LEU A 467 -4.43 -14.21 2.57
CA LEU A 467 -4.08 -12.86 2.99
C LEU A 467 -4.99 -12.39 4.14
N SER A 468 -4.39 -11.81 5.16
CA SER A 468 -5.06 -11.17 6.30
C SER A 468 -4.87 -9.65 6.22
N ILE A 469 -5.93 -8.87 6.44
CA ILE A 469 -5.95 -7.41 6.41
C ILE A 469 -6.43 -6.86 7.77
N CYS A 470 -5.62 -6.03 8.42
CA CYS A 470 -5.91 -5.40 9.72
C CYS A 470 -6.24 -3.92 9.50
N GLY A 471 -7.42 -3.51 9.93
CA GLY A 471 -8.01 -2.21 9.57
C GLY A 471 -8.41 -2.17 8.10
N PHE A 472 -8.71 -0.96 7.58
CA PHE A 472 -9.01 -0.80 6.17
C PHE A 472 -8.67 0.61 5.66
N ASP A 473 -7.96 0.68 4.54
CA ASP A 473 -7.64 1.92 3.82
C ASP A 473 -7.68 1.68 2.31
N LEU A 474 -7.27 2.66 1.50
CA LEU A 474 -7.19 2.49 0.04
C LEU A 474 -6.14 1.45 -0.37
N GLY A 475 -5.10 1.25 0.44
CA GLY A 475 -4.07 0.25 0.20
C GLY A 475 -4.64 -1.16 0.26
N ALA A 476 -5.53 -1.45 1.21
CA ALA A 476 -6.19 -2.75 1.33
C ALA A 476 -6.85 -3.20 0.00
N LEU A 477 -7.53 -2.30 -0.71
CA LEU A 477 -8.16 -2.62 -2.01
C LEU A 477 -7.12 -2.94 -3.09
N SER A 478 -6.01 -2.21 -3.11
CA SER A 478 -4.89 -2.50 -4.01
C SER A 478 -4.23 -3.85 -3.69
N VAL A 479 -4.07 -4.20 -2.40
CA VAL A 479 -3.54 -5.51 -2.00
C VAL A 479 -4.48 -6.63 -2.44
N ILE A 480 -5.81 -6.48 -2.23
CA ILE A 480 -6.80 -7.47 -2.70
C ILE A 480 -6.71 -7.65 -4.21
N ARG A 481 -6.63 -6.56 -4.98
CA ARG A 481 -6.46 -6.61 -6.44
C ARG A 481 -5.20 -7.35 -6.84
N ASN A 482 -4.07 -7.00 -6.23
CA ASN A 482 -2.78 -7.62 -6.51
C ASN A 482 -2.82 -9.12 -6.22
N LEU A 483 -3.43 -9.53 -5.10
CA LEU A 483 -3.62 -10.95 -4.77
C LEU A 483 -4.52 -11.64 -5.79
N ALA A 484 -5.66 -11.04 -6.15
CA ALA A 484 -6.61 -11.59 -7.11
C ALA A 484 -5.97 -11.84 -8.49
N GLN A 485 -4.99 -11.01 -8.87
CA GLN A 485 -4.25 -11.08 -10.13
C GLN A 485 -2.92 -11.87 -10.06
N ASP A 486 -2.63 -12.54 -8.93
CA ASP A 486 -1.39 -13.32 -8.71
C ASP A 486 -0.10 -12.48 -8.79
N LEU A 487 -0.18 -11.22 -8.35
CA LEU A 487 0.94 -10.28 -8.32
C LEU A 487 1.73 -10.34 -7.00
N ILE A 488 1.12 -10.84 -5.91
CA ILE A 488 1.69 -10.96 -4.55
C ILE A 488 1.30 -12.28 -3.89
#